data_AF-A0A9C6SYA2-F1
#
_entry.id   AF-A0A9C6SYA2-F1
#
_cell.length_a   1.000
_cell.length_b   1.000
_cell.length_c   1.000
_cell.angle_alpha   90.00
_cell.angle_beta   90.00
_cell.angle_gamma   90.00
#
_symmetry.space_group_name_H-M   'P 1'
#
loop_
_entity.id
_entity.type
_entity.pdbx_description
1 polymer ?
#
loop_
_entity_poly.entity_id
_entity_poly.type
_entity_poly.pdbx_seq_one_letter_code
_entity_poly.pdbx_strand_id
1 'polypeptide(L)'
;MSRCHHDHEVKVYNCTSNAYPFKFGPMIDAMVKCSIDTPLNDTLWYPSCSVVANRYIYNVLSVIPRVFSAFVIDKFLRLRGSKPIMMKLLRNSNKLFASFAFFTTHEWTFQRDNCSDLARKATMLHDSDMVKLDLRDMNWERYVEVYQMGIKKFILKEQFKSTSRQRLSRLYWIHQITKMSSIMILLLIIYCIVY
;
A
#
# COMPACT_ATOMS: atom_id res chain seq x y z
N MET A 1 48.19 -9.86 30.55
CA MET A 1 46.78 -9.55 30.86
C MET A 1 46.44 -8.19 30.27
N SER A 2 45.91 -8.13 29.04
CA SER A 2 45.40 -6.87 28.48
C SER A 2 43.92 -6.74 28.79
N ARG A 3 43.56 -5.69 29.54
CA ARG A 3 42.17 -5.26 29.73
C ARG A 3 41.76 -4.49 28.48
N CYS A 4 40.77 -4.99 27.76
CA CYS A 4 40.08 -4.23 26.74
C CYS A 4 39.17 -3.20 27.44
N HIS A 5 39.45 -1.91 27.25
CA HIS A 5 38.54 -0.84 27.63
C HIS A 5 37.27 -0.94 26.77
N HIS A 6 36.12 -1.18 27.40
CA HIS A 6 34.81 -0.84 26.84
C HIS A 6 34.63 0.66 27.01
N ASP A 7 35.10 1.46 26.06
CA ASP A 7 34.80 2.89 26.07
C ASP A 7 34.40 3.32 24.66
N HIS A 8 33.19 3.87 24.56
CA HIS A 8 32.45 4.31 23.37
C HIS A 8 31.35 3.33 22.91
N GLU A 9 30.31 3.23 23.74
CA GLU A 9 28.98 2.83 23.29
C GLU A 9 28.49 3.82 22.23
N VAL A 10 28.28 3.35 20.99
CA VAL A 10 27.85 4.20 19.86
C VAL A 10 26.43 4.71 20.15
N LYS A 11 26.28 6.03 20.29
CA LYS A 11 24.96 6.64 20.46
C LYS A 11 24.12 6.48 19.20
N VAL A 12 23.07 5.67 19.29
CA VAL A 12 22.07 5.49 18.24
C VAL A 12 20.95 6.52 18.42
N TYR A 13 20.65 7.25 17.34
CA TYR A 13 19.59 8.26 17.28
C TYR A 13 18.44 7.72 16.42
N ASN A 14 17.33 7.36 17.05
CA ASN A 14 16.15 6.83 16.37
C ASN A 14 15.13 7.95 16.05
N CYS A 15 15.15 8.44 14.82
CA CYS A 15 14.16 9.38 14.31
C CYS A 15 12.90 8.64 13.88
N THR A 16 11.98 8.39 14.82
CA THR A 16 10.74 7.65 14.56
C THR A 16 9.50 8.53 14.64
N SER A 17 8.37 8.06 14.11
CA SER A 17 7.10 8.79 14.12
C SER A 17 6.24 8.54 15.37
N ASN A 18 6.74 7.90 16.44
CA ASN A 18 5.95 7.59 17.65
C ASN A 18 5.18 8.78 18.28
N ALA A 19 5.52 10.05 17.98
CA ALA A 19 4.77 11.22 18.49
C ALA A 19 3.59 11.63 17.59
N TYR A 20 3.58 11.22 16.33
CA TYR A 20 2.48 11.42 15.38
C TYR A 20 2.31 10.13 14.57
N PRO A 21 1.55 9.15 15.09
CA PRO A 21 1.51 7.81 14.53
C PRO A 21 0.94 7.84 13.11
N PHE A 22 1.74 7.29 12.21
CA PHE A 22 1.41 7.13 10.81
C PHE A 22 0.29 6.09 10.65
N LYS A 23 -0.91 6.53 10.28
CA LYS A 23 -2.05 5.63 10.09
C LYS A 23 -2.00 4.98 8.70
N PHE A 24 -2.05 3.65 8.69
CA PHE A 24 -1.95 2.87 7.45
C PHE A 24 -3.16 3.07 6.51
N GLY A 25 -4.37 3.29 7.03
CA GLY A 25 -5.57 3.54 6.22
C GLY A 25 -5.42 4.76 5.30
N PRO A 26 -5.21 5.97 5.86
CA PRO A 26 -4.96 7.18 5.06
C PRO A 26 -3.78 7.08 4.10
N MET A 27 -2.72 6.34 4.46
CA MET A 27 -1.62 6.05 3.53
C MET A 27 -2.11 5.27 2.31
N ILE A 28 -2.87 4.20 2.51
CA ILE A 28 -3.42 3.40 1.40
C ILE A 28 -4.33 4.26 0.53
N ASP A 29 -5.16 5.11 1.12
CA ASP A 29 -6.03 6.02 0.37
C ASP A 29 -5.21 7.00 -0.48
N ALA A 30 -4.16 7.60 0.08
CA ALA A 30 -3.24 8.47 -0.64
C ALA A 30 -2.51 7.73 -1.78
N MET A 31 -2.09 6.48 -1.55
CA MET A 31 -1.45 5.64 -2.57
C MET A 31 -2.40 5.30 -3.71
N VAL A 32 -3.66 4.94 -3.40
CA VAL A 32 -4.69 4.66 -4.40
C VAL A 32 -4.99 5.91 -5.22
N LYS A 33 -5.17 7.06 -4.56
CA LYS A 33 -5.38 8.35 -5.22
C LYS A 33 -4.22 8.68 -6.17
N CYS A 34 -2.98 8.60 -5.70
CA CYS A 34 -1.81 8.86 -6.53
C CYS A 34 -1.72 7.90 -7.74
N SER A 35 -2.09 6.63 -7.54
CA SER A 35 -2.14 5.62 -8.62
C SER A 35 -3.22 5.92 -9.67
N ILE A 36 -4.32 6.56 -9.28
CA ILE A 36 -5.40 7.00 -10.18
C ILE A 36 -5.00 8.29 -10.90
N ASP A 37 -4.40 9.24 -10.18
CA ASP A 37 -4.00 10.54 -10.73
C ASP A 37 -2.85 10.39 -11.72
N THR A 38 -1.94 9.45 -11.47
CA THR A 38 -0.73 9.23 -12.25
C THR A 38 -0.57 7.75 -12.65
N PRO A 39 -1.50 7.18 -13.46
CA PRO A 39 -1.55 5.74 -13.73
C PRO A 39 -0.30 5.23 -14.45
N LEU A 40 0.08 3.99 -14.14
CA LEU A 40 1.16 3.30 -14.86
C LEU A 40 0.74 2.99 -16.29
N ASN A 41 1.69 3.02 -17.22
CA ASN A 41 1.42 2.81 -18.64
C ASN A 41 0.83 1.40 -18.90
N ASP A 42 1.34 0.40 -18.18
CA ASP A 42 0.94 -1.00 -18.32
C ASP A 42 0.11 -1.51 -17.14
N THR A 43 -0.76 -0.65 -16.61
CA THR A 43 -1.72 -1.04 -15.56
C THR A 43 -2.59 -2.21 -16.02
N LEU A 44 -2.56 -3.32 -15.28
CA LEU A 44 -3.31 -4.55 -15.58
C LEU A 44 -4.73 -4.54 -15.04
N TRP A 45 -4.94 -3.86 -13.91
CA TRP A 45 -6.22 -3.81 -13.21
C TRP A 45 -6.41 -2.46 -12.54
N TYR A 46 -7.66 -2.05 -12.33
CA TYR A 46 -7.96 -0.79 -11.66
C TYR A 46 -7.42 -0.79 -10.21
N PRO A 47 -6.62 0.21 -9.80
CA PRO A 47 -6.09 0.29 -8.45
C PRO A 47 -7.24 0.59 -7.47
N SER A 48 -7.61 -0.42 -6.68
CA SER A 48 -8.59 -0.28 -5.60
C SER A 48 -8.15 -1.13 -4.43
N CYS A 49 -8.12 -0.51 -3.24
CA CYS A 49 -7.89 -1.18 -1.98
C CYS A 49 -8.99 -0.74 -1.01
N SER A 50 -9.82 -1.66 -0.56
CA SER A 50 -10.85 -1.37 0.44
C SER A 50 -10.37 -1.86 1.79
N VAL A 51 -10.39 -0.97 2.78
CA VAL A 51 -10.11 -1.32 4.18
C VAL A 51 -11.46 -1.35 4.90
N VAL A 52 -11.93 -2.55 5.24
CA VAL A 52 -13.23 -2.76 5.91
C VAL A 52 -12.99 -3.51 7.21
N ALA A 53 -13.53 -3.01 8.32
CA ALA A 53 -13.34 -3.60 9.65
C ALA A 53 -13.98 -4.99 9.79
N ASN A 54 -15.17 -5.20 9.19
CA ASN A 54 -15.86 -6.47 9.26
C ASN A 54 -15.33 -7.45 8.20
N ARG A 55 -14.78 -8.58 8.66
CA ARG A 55 -14.22 -9.64 7.82
C ARG A 55 -15.23 -10.26 6.85
N TYR A 56 -16.48 -10.44 7.24
CA TYR A 56 -17.51 -11.02 6.38
C TYR A 56 -17.87 -10.06 5.24
N ILE A 57 -18.08 -8.79 5.57
CA ILE A 57 -18.36 -7.74 4.59
C ILE A 57 -17.16 -7.59 3.64
N TYR A 58 -15.94 -7.58 4.17
CA TYR A 58 -14.72 -7.55 3.35
C TYR A 58 -14.64 -8.73 2.38
N ASN A 59 -14.91 -9.95 2.85
CA ASN A 59 -14.87 -11.14 2.02
C ASN A 59 -15.88 -11.05 0.87
N VAL A 60 -17.12 -10.66 1.16
CA VAL A 60 -18.19 -10.55 0.17
C VAL A 60 -17.92 -9.42 -0.83
N LEU A 61 -17.54 -8.24 -0.36
CA LEU A 61 -17.42 -7.05 -1.22
C LEU A 61 -16.09 -6.92 -1.94
N SER A 62 -15.03 -7.55 -1.45
CA SER A 62 -13.66 -7.35 -1.96
C SER A 62 -12.97 -8.65 -2.37
N VAL A 63 -13.10 -9.74 -1.62
CA VAL A 63 -12.39 -11.00 -1.91
C VAL A 63 -13.09 -11.78 -3.01
N ILE A 64 -14.41 -12.02 -2.88
CA ILE A 64 -15.19 -12.78 -3.87
C ILE A 64 -15.08 -12.15 -5.26
N PRO A 65 -15.31 -10.84 -5.47
CA PRO A 65 -15.16 -10.20 -6.77
C PRO A 65 -13.77 -10.34 -7.39
N ARG A 66 -12.73 -10.25 -6.56
CA ARG A 66 -11.33 -10.31 -7.01
C ARG A 66 -10.91 -11.72 -7.39
N VAL A 67 -11.36 -12.73 -6.65
CA VAL A 67 -11.13 -14.14 -7.01
C VAL A 67 -11.92 -14.51 -8.26
N PHE A 68 -13.17 -14.06 -8.35
CA PHE A 68 -14.02 -14.28 -9.52
C PHE A 68 -13.40 -13.66 -10.78
N SER A 69 -12.99 -12.39 -10.71
CA SER A 69 -12.36 -11.71 -11.85
C SER A 69 -11.09 -12.41 -12.32
N ALA A 70 -10.24 -12.82 -11.37
CA ALA A 70 -9.01 -13.54 -11.68
C ALA A 70 -9.26 -14.90 -12.35
N PHE A 71 -10.27 -15.63 -11.87
CA PHE A 71 -10.67 -16.91 -12.45
C PHE A 71 -11.22 -16.75 -13.88
N VAL A 72 -12.12 -15.79 -14.11
CA VAL A 72 -12.70 -15.52 -15.44
C VAL A 72 -11.62 -15.15 -16.45
N ILE A 73 -10.69 -14.29 -16.07
CA ILE A 73 -9.57 -13.88 -16.94
C ILE A 73 -8.69 -15.08 -17.29
N ASP A 74 -8.32 -15.90 -16.30
CA ASP A 74 -7.48 -17.07 -16.55
C ASP A 74 -8.18 -18.13 -17.42
N LYS A 75 -9.50 -18.29 -17.28
CA LYS A 75 -10.29 -19.15 -18.17
C LYS A 75 -10.29 -18.61 -19.60
N PHE A 76 -10.51 -17.32 -19.79
CA PHE A 76 -10.46 -16.69 -21.11
C PHE A 76 -9.06 -16.81 -21.75
N LEU A 77 -8.00 -16.62 -20.97
CA LEU A 77 -6.62 -16.81 -21.44
C LEU A 77 -6.37 -18.24 -21.89
N ARG A 78 -6.81 -19.24 -21.11
CA ARG A 78 -6.68 -20.66 -21.49
C ARG A 78 -7.43 -20.98 -22.78
N LEU A 79 -8.64 -20.46 -22.95
CA LEU A 79 -9.43 -20.65 -24.18
C LEU A 79 -8.72 -20.07 -25.42
N ARG A 80 -7.92 -19.02 -25.24
CA ARG A 80 -7.08 -18.42 -26.31
C ARG A 80 -5.71 -19.10 -26.47
N GLY A 81 -5.44 -20.20 -25.75
CA GLY A 81 -4.14 -20.88 -25.75
C GLY A 81 -3.04 -20.17 -24.95
N SER A 82 -3.38 -19.10 -24.22
CA SER A 82 -2.45 -18.35 -23.38
C SER A 82 -2.33 -18.95 -21.97
N LYS A 83 -1.18 -18.72 -21.33
CA LYS A 83 -0.95 -19.18 -19.96
C LYS A 83 -1.79 -18.35 -18.96
N PRO A 84 -2.49 -18.98 -18.00
CA PRO A 84 -3.18 -18.29 -16.93
C PRO A 84 -2.18 -17.64 -15.96
N ILE A 85 -2.39 -16.38 -15.58
CA ILE A 85 -1.45 -15.59 -14.76
C ILE A 85 -2.17 -14.88 -13.62
N MET A 86 -3.46 -14.53 -13.76
CA MET A 86 -4.14 -13.64 -12.83
C MET A 86 -4.37 -14.28 -11.46
N MET A 87 -4.73 -15.56 -11.39
CA MET A 87 -4.85 -16.27 -10.11
C MET A 87 -3.51 -16.43 -9.39
N LYS A 88 -2.41 -16.57 -10.15
CA LYS A 88 -1.05 -16.61 -9.60
C LYS A 88 -0.67 -15.26 -8.99
N LEU A 89 -0.95 -14.17 -9.71
CA LEU A 89 -0.75 -12.81 -9.20
C LEU A 89 -1.55 -12.58 -7.92
N LEU A 90 -2.84 -12.91 -7.92
CA LEU A 90 -3.71 -12.76 -6.74
C LEU A 90 -3.19 -13.54 -5.53
N ARG A 91 -2.77 -14.79 -5.72
CA ARG A 91 -2.18 -15.61 -4.64
C ARG A 91 -0.89 -14.99 -4.11
N ASN A 92 -0.03 -14.50 -4.99
CA ASN A 92 1.22 -13.85 -4.59
C ASN A 92 0.95 -12.54 -3.83
N SER A 93 0.02 -11.71 -4.30
CA SER A 93 -0.41 -10.51 -3.59
C SER A 93 -0.93 -10.84 -2.20
N ASN A 94 -1.76 -11.87 -2.04
CA ASN A 94 -2.26 -12.29 -0.72
C ASN A 94 -1.13 -12.75 0.21
N LYS A 95 -0.12 -13.47 -0.30
CA LYS A 95 1.06 -13.83 0.49
C LYS A 95 1.83 -12.60 0.96
N LEU A 96 2.05 -11.64 0.06
CA LEU A 96 2.70 -10.37 0.41
C LEU A 96 1.90 -9.63 1.48
N PHE A 97 0.58 -9.48 1.30
CA PHE A 97 -0.27 -8.84 2.31
C PHE A 97 -0.24 -9.58 3.65
N ALA A 98 -0.20 -10.92 3.67
CA ALA A 98 -0.09 -11.68 4.91
C ALA A 98 1.25 -11.42 5.62
N SER A 99 2.35 -11.32 4.87
CA SER A 99 3.65 -10.93 5.42
C SER A 99 3.66 -9.49 5.94
N PHE A 100 3.02 -8.56 5.23
CA PHE A 100 2.92 -7.16 5.67
C PHE A 100 1.97 -6.97 6.85
N ALA A 101 0.95 -7.82 7.01
CA ALA A 101 -0.07 -7.67 8.04
C ALA A 101 0.55 -7.56 9.44
N PHE A 102 1.58 -8.33 9.75
CA PHE A 102 2.28 -8.23 11.03
C PHE A 102 2.85 -6.82 11.27
N PHE A 103 3.51 -6.25 10.26
CA PHE A 103 4.12 -4.93 10.36
C PHE A 103 3.11 -3.77 10.37
N THR A 104 1.98 -3.93 9.69
CA THR A 104 1.00 -2.84 9.54
C THR A 104 -0.07 -2.82 10.63
N THR A 105 -0.27 -3.91 11.36
CA THR A 105 -1.28 -4.03 12.43
C THR A 105 -0.70 -3.84 13.83
N HIS A 106 0.60 -4.00 14.02
CA HIS A 106 1.26 -3.79 15.30
C HIS A 106 1.84 -2.38 15.36
N GLU A 107 1.64 -1.69 16.48
CA GLU A 107 2.33 -0.43 16.75
C GLU A 107 3.76 -0.73 17.20
N TRP A 108 4.72 -0.03 16.59
CA TRP A 108 6.14 -0.19 16.90
C TRP A 108 6.64 1.04 17.64
N THR A 109 6.89 0.88 18.94
CA THR A 109 7.46 1.94 19.77
C THR A 109 8.96 1.75 19.91
N PHE A 110 9.73 2.64 19.27
CA PHE A 110 11.18 2.70 19.44
C PHE A 110 11.58 3.69 20.53
N GLN A 111 12.60 3.38 21.33
CA GLN A 111 13.19 4.32 22.29
C GLN A 111 13.78 5.54 21.55
N ARG A 112 13.44 6.75 22.03
CA ARG A 112 13.82 8.03 21.41
C ARG A 112 14.71 8.91 22.32
N ASP A 113 15.08 8.46 23.50
CA ASP A 113 15.68 9.33 24.53
C ASP A 113 16.86 10.16 24.00
N ASN A 114 17.75 9.54 23.22
CA ASN A 114 18.86 10.21 22.55
C ASN A 114 18.44 11.28 21.53
N CYS A 115 17.38 11.04 20.73
CA CYS A 115 16.86 11.99 19.75
C CYS A 115 16.13 13.16 20.41
N SER A 116 15.38 12.91 21.49
CA SER A 116 14.74 13.99 22.25
C SER A 116 15.77 14.88 22.95
N ASP A 117 16.84 14.29 23.48
CA ASP A 117 17.94 15.05 24.09
C ASP A 117 18.70 15.87 23.05
N LEU A 118 18.92 15.31 21.85
CA LEU A 118 19.54 16.03 20.74
C LEU A 118 18.67 17.19 20.26
N ALA A 119 17.36 16.97 20.10
CA ALA A 119 16.41 18.02 19.72
C ALA A 119 16.41 19.16 20.76
N ARG A 120 16.37 18.82 22.06
CA ARG A 120 16.43 19.82 23.15
C ARG A 120 17.71 20.64 23.11
N LYS A 121 18.86 19.99 22.86
CA LYS A 121 20.16 20.68 22.74
C LYS A 121 20.21 21.59 21.52
N ALA A 122 19.69 21.14 20.37
CA ALA A 122 19.63 21.94 19.15
C ALA A 122 18.75 23.18 19.33
N THR A 123 17.60 23.07 20.01
CA THR A 123 16.74 24.21 20.34
C THR A 123 17.43 25.21 21.28
N MET A 124 18.19 24.74 22.28
CA MET A 124 18.96 25.61 23.17
C MET A 124 20.08 26.37 22.46
N LEU A 125 20.67 25.80 21.40
CA LEU A 125 21.78 26.39 20.64
C LEU A 125 21.32 27.33 19.51
N HIS A 126 20.02 27.63 19.39
CA HIS A 126 19.43 28.41 18.29
C HIS A 126 19.60 27.81 16.87
N ASP A 127 20.21 26.62 16.73
CA ASP A 127 20.33 25.85 15.48
C ASP A 127 19.04 25.06 15.11
N SER A 128 17.91 25.43 15.75
CA SER A 128 16.62 24.77 15.61
C SER A 128 16.15 24.62 14.15
N ASP A 129 16.54 25.54 13.27
CA ASP A 129 16.12 25.53 11.86
C ASP A 129 16.89 24.52 11.01
N MET A 130 18.12 24.15 11.39
CA MET A 130 18.95 23.20 10.63
C MET A 130 18.60 21.74 10.94
N VAL A 131 18.03 21.45 12.11
CA VAL A 131 17.85 20.09 12.62
C VAL A 131 16.37 19.81 12.93
N LYS A 132 15.60 19.47 11.89
CA LYS A 132 14.21 19.00 12.03
C LYS A 132 14.18 17.51 12.35
N LEU A 133 14.24 17.18 13.65
CA LEU A 133 14.14 15.80 14.14
C LEU A 133 12.69 15.40 14.49
N ASP A 134 11.76 16.35 14.46
CA ASP A 134 10.34 16.07 14.70
C ASP A 134 9.61 15.81 13.38
N LEU A 135 8.85 14.71 13.34
CA LEU A 135 8.04 14.29 12.19
C LEU A 135 6.59 14.77 12.28
N ARG A 136 6.22 15.53 13.33
CA ARG A 136 4.87 16.08 13.51
C ARG A 136 4.42 16.98 12.35
N ASP A 137 5.33 17.79 11.80
CA ASP A 137 5.03 18.71 10.70
C ASP A 137 5.08 18.04 9.32
N MET A 138 5.29 16.71 9.27
CA MET A 138 5.44 16.00 8.01
C MET A 138 4.09 15.79 7.32
N ASN A 139 3.96 16.34 6.12
CA ASN A 139 2.83 16.05 5.25
C ASN A 139 2.99 14.68 4.59
N TRP A 140 2.34 13.67 5.18
CA TRP A 140 2.39 12.28 4.73
C TRP A 140 1.78 12.07 3.33
N GLU A 141 0.77 12.83 2.94
CA GLU A 141 0.18 12.73 1.59
C GLU A 141 1.19 13.15 0.54
N ARG A 142 1.80 14.33 0.72
CA ARG A 142 2.85 14.84 -0.17
C ARG A 142 4.06 13.91 -0.20
N TYR A 143 4.43 13.34 0.94
CA TYR A 143 5.49 12.33 1.01
C TYR A 143 5.17 11.12 0.13
N VAL A 144 3.97 10.56 0.26
CA VAL A 144 3.52 9.40 -0.54
C VAL A 144 3.48 9.74 -2.03
N GLU A 145 3.01 10.93 -2.41
CA GLU A 145 2.98 11.38 -3.80
C GLU A 145 4.39 11.45 -4.41
N VAL A 146 5.33 12.13 -3.74
CA VAL A 146 6.72 12.25 -4.21
C VAL A 146 7.39 10.88 -4.27
N TYR A 147 7.14 10.03 -3.27
CA TYR A 147 7.64 8.66 -3.23
C TYR A 147 7.15 7.82 -4.43
N GLN A 148 5.85 7.84 -4.71
CA GLN A 148 5.25 7.13 -5.85
C GLN A 148 5.77 7.66 -7.20
N MET A 149 5.89 8.98 -7.36
CA MET A 149 6.51 9.58 -8.54
C MET A 149 7.98 9.16 -8.71
N GLY A 150 8.72 9.07 -7.60
CA GLY A 150 10.09 8.58 -7.57
C GLY A 150 10.20 7.12 -8.06
N ILE A 151 9.34 6.23 -7.54
CA ILE A 151 9.28 4.83 -8.01
C ILE A 151 9.03 4.78 -9.52
N LYS A 152 8.02 5.53 -9.99
CA LYS A 152 7.64 5.54 -11.40
C LYS A 152 8.78 6.00 -12.31
N LYS A 153 9.47 7.09 -11.92
CA LYS A 153 10.54 7.70 -12.71
C LYS A 153 11.84 6.90 -12.67
N PHE A 154 12.27 6.47 -11.48
CA PHE A 154 13.61 5.93 -11.29
C PHE A 154 13.66 4.40 -11.33
N ILE A 155 12.64 3.73 -10.76
CA ILE A 155 12.60 2.26 -10.71
C ILE A 155 11.92 1.71 -11.96
N LEU A 156 10.71 2.21 -12.27
CA LEU A 156 9.92 1.73 -13.41
C LEU A 156 10.32 2.40 -14.73
N LYS A 157 11.09 3.50 -14.67
CA LYS A 157 11.57 4.26 -15.83
C LYS A 157 10.45 4.63 -16.81
N GLU A 158 9.26 4.93 -16.29
CA GLU A 158 8.11 5.25 -17.13
C GLU A 158 8.07 6.73 -17.52
N GLN A 159 7.81 6.98 -18.79
CA GLN A 159 7.44 8.29 -19.33
C GLN A 159 5.91 8.46 -19.27
N PHE A 160 5.42 9.68 -19.06
CA PHE A 160 3.98 9.93 -19.09
C PHE A 160 3.41 9.68 -20.50
N LYS A 161 2.38 8.82 -20.60
CA LYS A 161 1.61 8.61 -21.83
C LYS A 161 0.15 8.99 -21.60
N SER A 162 -0.45 9.78 -22.50
CA SER A 162 -1.88 10.15 -22.42
C SER A 162 -2.81 8.93 -22.49
N THR A 163 -2.38 7.86 -23.17
CA THR A 163 -3.12 6.59 -23.29
C THR A 163 -3.31 5.86 -21.95
N SER A 164 -2.46 6.13 -20.95
CA SER A 164 -2.57 5.54 -19.61
C SER A 164 -3.89 5.91 -18.92
N ARG A 165 -4.34 7.17 -19.06
CA ARG A 165 -5.62 7.64 -18.50
C ARG A 165 -6.83 6.99 -19.19
N GLN A 166 -6.78 6.86 -20.52
CA GLN A 166 -7.84 6.20 -21.28
C GLN A 166 -7.95 4.72 -20.89
N ARG A 167 -6.81 4.03 -20.77
CA ARG A 167 -6.75 2.64 -20.29
C ARG A 167 -7.31 2.51 -18.87
N LEU A 168 -6.94 3.43 -17.97
CA LEU A 168 -7.46 3.43 -16.61
C LEU A 168 -8.99 3.58 -16.56
N SER A 169 -9.56 4.48 -17.36
CA SER A 169 -11.02 4.65 -17.45
C SER A 169 -11.72 3.38 -17.95
N ARG A 170 -11.16 2.68 -18.95
CA ARG A 170 -11.69 1.37 -19.38
C ARG A 170 -11.61 0.33 -18.26
N LEU A 171 -10.47 0.27 -17.55
CA LEU A 171 -10.28 -0.63 -16.42
C LEU A 171 -11.22 -0.34 -15.26
N TYR A 172 -11.60 0.92 -15.04
CA TYR A 172 -12.59 1.31 -14.04
C TYR A 172 -13.96 0.68 -14.35
N TRP A 173 -14.44 0.80 -15.59
CA TRP A 173 -15.72 0.19 -15.98
C TRP A 173 -15.66 -1.34 -15.93
N ILE A 174 -14.56 -1.94 -16.39
CA ILE A 174 -14.34 -3.40 -16.27
C ILE A 174 -14.38 -3.82 -14.80
N HIS A 175 -13.72 -3.08 -13.92
CA HIS A 175 -13.69 -3.35 -12.49
C HIS A 175 -15.10 -3.29 -11.89
N GLN A 176 -15.86 -2.23 -12.21
CA GLN A 176 -17.21 -2.03 -11.68
C GLN A 176 -18.18 -3.12 -12.16
N ILE A 177 -18.18 -3.43 -13.46
CA ILE A 177 -19.02 -4.49 -14.02
C ILE A 177 -18.69 -5.84 -13.39
N THR A 178 -17.39 -6.14 -13.22
CA THR A 178 -16.96 -7.41 -12.63
C THR A 178 -17.36 -7.51 -11.16
N LYS A 179 -17.29 -6.41 -10.41
CA LYS A 179 -17.75 -6.36 -9.02
C LYS A 179 -19.25 -6.62 -8.94
N MET A 180 -20.04 -5.92 -9.72
CA MET A 180 -21.50 -6.09 -9.73
C MET A 180 -21.92 -7.50 -10.18
N SER A 181 -21.30 -8.03 -11.25
CA SER A 181 -21.63 -9.37 -11.75
C SER A 181 -21.28 -10.46 -10.74
N SER A 182 -20.14 -10.35 -10.04
CA SER A 182 -19.76 -11.32 -9.01
C SER A 182 -20.72 -11.35 -7.83
N ILE A 183 -21.21 -10.19 -7.38
CA ILE A 183 -22.19 -10.09 -6.29
C ILE A 183 -23.55 -10.63 -6.75
N MET A 184 -23.98 -10.29 -7.96
CA MET A 184 -25.23 -10.80 -8.54
C MET A 184 -25.22 -12.33 -8.65
N ILE A 185 -24.13 -12.93 -9.15
CA ILE A 185 -23.98 -14.38 -9.24
C ILE A 185 -24.02 -15.02 -7.84
N LEU A 186 -23.37 -14.42 -6.86
CA LEU A 186 -23.41 -14.91 -5.48
C LEU A 186 -24.83 -14.91 -4.92
N LEU A 187 -25.60 -13.85 -5.15
CA LEU A 187 -27.01 -13.76 -4.72
C LEU A 187 -27.90 -14.80 -5.42
N LEU A 188 -27.69 -15.03 -6.73
CA LEU A 188 -28.40 -16.07 -7.47
C LEU A 188 -28.11 -17.47 -6.93
N ILE A 189 -26.85 -17.77 -6.60
CA ILE A 189 -26.47 -19.05 -6.00
C ILE A 189 -27.16 -19.22 -4.64
N ILE A 190 -27.19 -18.19 -3.80
CA ILE A 190 -27.88 -18.23 -2.51
C ILE A 190 -29.38 -18.48 -2.72
N TYR A 191 -30.00 -17.76 -3.67
CA TYR A 191 -31.41 -17.95 -4.00
C TYR A 191 -31.71 -19.40 -4.41
N CYS A 192 -30.93 -19.98 -5.33
CA CYS A 192 -31.09 -21.37 -5.78
C CYS A 192 -30.80 -22.44 -4.72
N ILE A 193 -30.13 -22.10 -3.61
CA ILE A 193 -29.87 -23.03 -2.51
C ILE A 193 -31.01 -22.97 -1.49
N VAL A 194 -31.60 -21.79 -1.30
CA VAL A 194 -32.66 -21.56 -0.31
C VAL A 194 -34.04 -21.97 -0.83
N TYR A 195 -34.27 -21.84 -2.15
CA TYR A 195 -35.51 -22.16 -2.85
C TYR A 195 -35.27 -23.25 -3.90
#